data_AF-H2T464-F1
#
_entry.id   AF-H2T464-F1
#
_cell.length_a   1.000
_cell.length_b   1.000
_cell.length_c   1.000
_cell.angle_alpha   90.00
_cell.angle_beta   90.00
_cell.angle_gamma   90.00
#
_symmetry.space_group_name_H-M   'P 1'
#
loop_
_entity.id
_entity.type
_entity.pdbx_description
1 polymer ?
#
loop_
_entity_poly.entity_id
_entity_poly.type
_entity_poly.pdbx_seq_one_letter_code
_entity_poly.pdbx_strand_id
1 'polypeptide(L)'
;MKPQPGWPSSSCPSPSFSPHRVDVCVVEMRLSVAARKLWCIRKQLIVLLVPLLFLPLLFTLPEKEGKCLYVVLLMAIFWCTEALPLAVTAMLPVCLFPTLGILPSKKVCIQYFLETNFLFLSGLLMASSIEEWGLHRRIALKVLSIVGLQPAKLILGMMMTSSFLSMWLSNTATTAMMLPIANAILESLFGDLETLKEKCKSPSDPELDLINGTEQNQLSTQSTFLFMSEEVEQCDPRTPEEIQSEAQYQMKVWKGFLICIPYAASIGGTATLTGTAPNLILIGQLKTYFPNCELINFGSWFAFAFPLMLIFLLVGWLWIAFLYGGLSPRLCFRKNERAEAEAKAKAVIVEEYRKLGRINFAEGAISFFFILFAILLFTRDPKFFTGWSVLFKKGYVSDAVTGVIISSILFFFPSQKPSLSWWFDSRASNAPYVPLLSWKKAQESVPWNIILLLGGGFAMAKACEESGLAAWIGGHLQPLAEVPPAAAVMLITGFVACFTEFASNTATIIIFLPVIAELAIRVSVNPLYFMIPATIGCSYAFMLPVSTPPNSIAFASGHLMVKDMVKTGAVMNVLGILCVSLAINTWGVAMFNLTDNPDWAQTNKTTQVLTRTQARTQW
;
A
#
# COMPACT_ATOMS: atom_id res chain seq x y z
N MET A 1 -44.37 -33.96 43.86
CA MET A 1 -45.70 -34.51 43.53
C MET A 1 -46.59 -33.39 42.97
N LYS A 2 -46.76 -33.37 41.64
CA LYS A 2 -47.95 -32.98 40.85
C LYS A 2 -47.50 -32.83 39.38
N PRO A 3 -48.07 -33.59 38.43
CA PRO A 3 -47.68 -33.57 37.03
C PRO A 3 -48.48 -32.53 36.22
N GLN A 4 -47.88 -32.00 35.15
CA GLN A 4 -48.58 -31.19 34.13
C GLN A 4 -49.29 -32.10 33.10
N PRO A 5 -50.44 -31.68 32.53
CA PRO A 5 -51.20 -32.48 31.57
C PRO A 5 -50.85 -32.17 30.10
N GLY A 6 -50.72 -33.24 29.33
CA GLY A 6 -51.34 -33.48 28.01
C GLY A 6 -51.17 -32.47 26.88
N TRP A 7 -50.34 -32.83 25.89
CA TRP A 7 -50.52 -32.41 24.49
C TRP A 7 -51.17 -33.56 23.69
N PRO A 8 -52.14 -33.30 22.80
CA PRO A 8 -52.78 -34.34 21.99
C PRO A 8 -51.92 -34.71 20.78
N SER A 9 -51.95 -36.00 20.46
CA SER A 9 -51.36 -36.65 19.30
C SER A 9 -51.99 -36.21 17.98
N SER A 10 -51.17 -35.76 17.04
CA SER A 10 -51.50 -35.74 15.60
C SER A 10 -50.43 -36.49 14.82
N SER A 11 -50.88 -37.57 14.17
CA SER A 11 -50.18 -38.51 13.30
C SER A 11 -49.32 -37.89 12.20
N CYS A 12 -48.03 -38.26 12.15
CA CYS A 12 -47.15 -38.04 11.00
C CYS A 12 -47.42 -39.08 9.89
N PRO A 13 -47.48 -38.70 8.60
CA PRO A 13 -47.34 -39.65 7.51
C PRO A 13 -45.85 -39.99 7.33
N SER A 14 -45.53 -41.28 7.26
CA SER A 14 -44.19 -41.79 6.96
C SER A 14 -43.74 -41.39 5.55
N PRO A 15 -42.59 -40.72 5.36
CA PRO A 15 -42.03 -40.53 4.02
C PRO A 15 -41.21 -41.76 3.65
N SER A 16 -41.66 -42.50 2.63
CA SER A 16 -40.85 -43.52 1.96
C SER A 16 -39.71 -42.85 1.19
N PHE A 17 -38.56 -42.66 1.82
CA PHE A 17 -37.34 -42.19 1.16
C PHE A 17 -36.67 -43.36 0.42
N SER A 18 -36.43 -43.18 -0.89
CA SER A 18 -35.69 -44.16 -1.69
C SER A 18 -34.18 -44.11 -1.33
N PRO A 19 -33.51 -45.27 -1.14
CA PRO A 19 -32.14 -45.34 -0.63
C PRO A 19 -31.11 -44.63 -1.53
N HIS A 20 -31.33 -44.54 -2.84
CA HIS A 20 -30.41 -43.88 -3.77
C HIS A 20 -30.26 -42.36 -3.56
N ARG A 21 -31.23 -41.67 -2.96
CA ARG A 21 -31.16 -40.22 -2.76
C ARG A 21 -30.35 -39.84 -1.51
N VAL A 22 -30.24 -40.76 -0.54
CA VAL A 22 -29.46 -40.57 0.69
C VAL A 22 -27.96 -40.73 0.41
N ASP A 23 -27.57 -41.70 -0.43
CA ASP A 23 -26.16 -41.94 -0.76
C ASP A 23 -25.52 -40.76 -1.51
N VAL A 24 -26.24 -40.11 -2.43
CA VAL A 24 -25.75 -38.92 -3.17
C VAL A 24 -25.56 -37.73 -2.21
N CYS A 25 -26.50 -37.50 -1.30
CA CYS A 25 -26.44 -36.40 -0.34
C CYS A 25 -25.31 -36.60 0.70
N VAL A 26 -25.05 -37.85 1.11
CA VAL A 26 -23.92 -38.20 1.99
C VAL A 26 -22.57 -38.02 1.27
N VAL A 27 -22.49 -38.33 -0.03
CA VAL A 27 -21.28 -38.10 -0.84
C VAL A 27 -21.00 -36.61 -1.01
N GLU A 28 -22.00 -35.79 -1.33
CA GLU A 28 -21.86 -34.32 -1.43
C GLU A 28 -21.51 -33.67 -0.08
N MET A 29 -22.09 -34.15 1.03
CA MET A 29 -21.76 -33.68 2.37
C MET A 29 -20.33 -34.09 2.78
N ARG A 30 -19.87 -35.30 2.45
CA ARG A 30 -18.48 -35.72 2.69
C ARG A 30 -17.49 -34.97 1.82
N LEU A 31 -17.82 -34.69 0.55
CA LEU A 31 -17.01 -33.88 -0.36
C LEU A 31 -16.90 -32.43 0.12
N SER A 32 -17.99 -31.81 0.58
CA SER A 32 -17.97 -30.44 1.11
C SER A 32 -17.22 -30.34 2.44
N VAL A 33 -17.32 -31.34 3.32
CA VAL A 33 -16.52 -31.40 4.56
C VAL A 33 -15.04 -31.65 4.26
N ALA A 34 -14.72 -32.55 3.32
CA ALA A 34 -13.34 -32.78 2.88
C ALA A 34 -12.76 -31.53 2.21
N ALA A 35 -13.51 -30.84 1.36
CA ALA A 35 -13.11 -29.58 0.74
C ALA A 35 -12.86 -28.48 1.78
N ARG A 36 -13.71 -28.36 2.81
CA ARG A 36 -13.48 -27.43 3.94
C ARG A 36 -12.23 -27.79 4.73
N LYS A 37 -11.99 -29.07 5.02
CA LYS A 37 -10.77 -29.54 5.69
C LYS A 37 -9.52 -29.28 4.84
N LEU A 38 -9.59 -29.54 3.53
CA LEU A 38 -8.51 -29.28 2.59
C LEU A 38 -8.22 -27.77 2.48
N TRP A 39 -9.25 -26.93 2.52
CA TRP A 39 -9.11 -25.47 2.56
C TRP A 39 -8.43 -24.98 3.84
N CYS A 40 -8.72 -25.61 4.99
CA CYS A 40 -8.05 -25.30 6.26
C CYS A 40 -6.56 -25.67 6.23
N ILE A 41 -6.20 -26.81 5.63
CA ILE A 41 -4.81 -27.31 5.58
C ILE A 41 -4.05 -26.77 4.35
N ARG A 42 -4.71 -25.97 3.50
CA ARG A 42 -4.18 -25.46 2.22
C ARG A 42 -2.80 -24.84 2.37
N LYS A 43 -2.57 -24.00 3.39
CA LYS A 43 -1.26 -23.36 3.61
C LYS A 43 -0.16 -24.38 3.91
N GLN A 44 -0.43 -25.36 4.78
CA GLN A 44 0.56 -26.41 5.09
C GLN A 44 0.81 -27.32 3.89
N LEU A 45 -0.22 -27.64 3.12
CA LEU A 45 -0.08 -28.38 1.87
C LEU A 45 0.78 -27.63 0.86
N ILE A 46 0.58 -26.32 0.68
CA ILE A 46 1.41 -25.50 -0.21
C ILE A 46 2.88 -25.51 0.26
N VAL A 47 3.13 -25.33 1.56
CA VAL A 47 4.51 -25.32 2.09
C VAL A 47 5.22 -26.66 1.88
N LEU A 48 4.52 -27.79 1.95
CA LEU A 48 5.12 -29.12 1.76
C LEU A 48 5.20 -29.53 0.28
N LEU A 49 4.14 -29.30 -0.49
CA LEU A 49 4.02 -29.78 -1.87
C LEU A 49 4.81 -28.93 -2.85
N VAL A 50 4.92 -27.61 -2.65
CA VAL A 50 5.63 -26.72 -3.59
C VAL A 50 7.13 -27.07 -3.69
N PRO A 51 7.88 -27.21 -2.58
CA PRO A 51 9.27 -27.66 -2.65
C PRO A 51 9.46 -28.98 -3.39
N LEU A 52 8.54 -29.93 -3.20
CA LEU A 52 8.55 -31.25 -3.86
C LEU A 52 8.24 -31.15 -5.35
N LEU A 53 7.27 -30.30 -5.72
CA LEU A 53 6.86 -30.10 -7.09
C LEU A 53 7.98 -29.48 -7.95
N PHE A 54 8.73 -28.53 -7.40
CA PHE A 54 9.84 -27.88 -8.11
C PHE A 54 11.18 -28.61 -7.98
N LEU A 55 11.24 -29.72 -7.25
CA LEU A 55 12.44 -30.52 -7.08
C LEU A 55 13.07 -31.03 -8.40
N PRO A 56 12.29 -31.42 -9.44
CA PRO A 56 12.84 -31.75 -10.75
C PRO A 56 13.64 -30.61 -11.41
N LEU A 57 13.31 -29.36 -11.09
CA LEU A 57 13.97 -28.17 -11.64
C LEU A 57 15.45 -28.07 -11.23
N LEU A 58 15.83 -28.71 -10.12
CA LEU A 58 17.21 -28.79 -9.63
C LEU A 58 18.10 -29.66 -10.51
N PHE A 59 17.51 -30.60 -11.27
CA PHE A 59 18.24 -31.61 -12.05
C PHE A 59 18.14 -31.41 -13.56
N THR A 60 17.13 -30.68 -14.05
CA THR A 60 16.87 -30.53 -15.49
C THR A 60 17.53 -29.31 -16.12
N LEU A 61 17.79 -28.26 -15.34
CA LEU A 61 18.38 -27.00 -15.80
C LEU A 61 19.88 -26.93 -15.45
N PRO A 62 20.64 -25.98 -16.06
CA PRO A 62 22.03 -25.71 -15.69
C PRO A 62 22.18 -25.55 -14.17
N GLU A 63 23.23 -26.15 -13.59
CA GLU A 63 23.28 -26.41 -12.15
C GLU A 63 23.11 -25.16 -11.27
N LYS A 64 23.60 -23.99 -11.67
CA LYS A 64 23.50 -22.77 -10.86
C LYS A 64 22.19 -22.01 -11.12
N GLU A 65 21.80 -21.90 -12.38
CA GLU A 65 20.60 -21.24 -12.85
C GLU A 65 19.34 -21.96 -12.33
N GLY A 66 19.30 -23.29 -12.45
CA GLY A 66 18.19 -24.12 -11.97
C GLY A 66 18.01 -24.08 -10.46
N LYS A 67 19.11 -24.14 -9.70
CA LYS A 67 19.08 -24.00 -8.23
C LYS A 67 18.60 -22.62 -7.78
N CYS A 68 19.01 -21.56 -8.47
CA CYS A 68 18.52 -20.22 -8.17
C CYS A 68 17.04 -20.07 -8.53
N LEU A 69 16.64 -20.56 -9.71
CA LEU A 69 15.24 -20.49 -10.16
C LEU A 69 14.31 -21.27 -9.24
N TYR A 70 14.76 -22.41 -8.72
CA TYR A 70 14.03 -23.16 -7.69
C TYR A 70 13.68 -22.29 -6.48
N VAL A 71 14.66 -21.58 -5.91
CA VAL A 71 14.44 -20.71 -4.74
C VAL A 71 13.56 -19.51 -5.11
N VAL A 72 13.76 -18.90 -6.28
CA VAL A 72 12.94 -17.77 -6.76
C VAL A 72 11.49 -18.19 -6.91
N LEU A 73 11.21 -19.32 -7.56
CA LEU A 73 9.83 -19.83 -7.75
C LEU A 73 9.19 -20.24 -6.42
N LEU A 74 9.96 -20.87 -5.53
CA LEU A 74 9.49 -21.22 -4.19
C LEU A 74 9.06 -19.98 -3.42
N MET A 75 9.91 -18.95 -3.40
CA MET A 75 9.61 -17.68 -2.73
C MET A 75 8.44 -16.95 -3.40
N ALA A 76 8.39 -16.92 -4.73
CA ALA A 76 7.31 -16.29 -5.48
C ALA A 76 5.96 -16.92 -5.13
N ILE A 77 5.86 -18.25 -5.12
CA ILE A 77 4.62 -18.94 -4.76
C ILE A 77 4.26 -18.71 -3.30
N PHE A 78 5.22 -18.75 -2.39
CA PHE A 78 4.95 -18.48 -0.97
C PHE A 78 4.50 -17.05 -0.71
N TRP A 79 5.02 -16.07 -1.45
CA TRP A 79 4.57 -14.68 -1.39
C TRP A 79 3.19 -14.48 -2.03
N CYS A 80 2.93 -15.05 -3.21
CA CYS A 80 1.62 -14.91 -3.87
C CYS A 80 0.49 -15.62 -3.12
N THR A 81 0.79 -16.76 -2.47
CA THR A 81 -0.22 -17.55 -1.74
C THR A 81 -0.29 -17.20 -0.25
N GLU A 82 0.64 -16.38 0.25
CA GLU A 82 0.84 -16.08 1.66
C GLU A 82 0.79 -17.35 2.55
N ALA A 83 1.42 -18.42 2.04
CA ALA A 83 1.47 -19.70 2.72
C ALA A 83 2.32 -19.62 4.01
N LEU A 84 3.36 -18.79 3.98
CA LEU A 84 4.16 -18.38 5.13
C LEU A 84 4.09 -16.85 5.27
N PRO A 85 4.29 -16.31 6.50
CA PRO A 85 4.44 -14.87 6.68
C PRO A 85 5.54 -14.30 5.78
N LEU A 86 5.29 -13.14 5.18
CA LEU A 86 6.19 -12.50 4.21
C LEU A 86 7.66 -12.44 4.68
N ALA A 87 7.87 -12.15 5.97
CA ALA A 87 9.19 -12.08 6.61
C ALA A 87 9.89 -13.44 6.67
N VAL A 88 9.16 -14.52 6.96
CA VAL A 88 9.71 -15.88 7.07
C VAL A 88 10.14 -16.37 5.69
N THR A 89 9.29 -16.16 4.68
CA THR A 89 9.65 -16.44 3.27
C THR A 89 10.88 -15.63 2.87
N ALA A 90 10.95 -14.36 3.27
CA ALA A 90 12.10 -13.51 2.97
C ALA A 90 13.41 -13.99 3.61
N MET A 91 13.37 -14.78 4.69
CA MET A 91 14.58 -15.35 5.32
C MET A 91 15.06 -16.65 4.65
N LEU A 92 14.25 -17.27 3.77
CA LEU A 92 14.65 -18.51 3.06
C LEU A 92 15.98 -18.41 2.30
N PRO A 93 16.32 -17.29 1.61
CA PRO A 93 17.63 -17.06 1.01
C PRO A 93 18.81 -17.35 1.94
N VAL A 94 18.71 -17.00 3.23
CA VAL A 94 19.79 -17.18 4.22
C VAL A 94 20.11 -18.66 4.41
N CYS A 95 19.11 -19.52 4.30
CA CYS A 95 19.27 -20.97 4.45
C CYS A 95 19.55 -21.62 3.10
N LEU A 96 18.71 -21.36 2.09
CA LEU A 96 18.69 -22.11 0.83
C LEU A 96 19.86 -21.77 -0.09
N PHE A 97 20.29 -20.50 -0.17
CA PHE A 97 21.37 -20.14 -1.09
C PHE A 97 22.73 -20.75 -0.69
N PRO A 98 23.12 -20.74 0.60
CA PRO A 98 24.33 -21.44 1.03
C PRO A 98 24.22 -22.96 0.89
N THR A 99 23.09 -23.57 1.27
CA THR A 99 22.93 -25.04 1.21
C THR A 99 22.91 -25.59 -0.21
N LEU A 100 22.40 -24.82 -1.17
CA LEU A 100 22.39 -25.19 -2.60
C LEU A 100 23.69 -24.81 -3.32
N GLY A 101 24.64 -24.15 -2.65
CA GLY A 101 25.92 -23.76 -3.24
C GLY A 101 25.84 -22.60 -4.24
N ILE A 102 24.84 -21.72 -4.10
CA ILE A 102 24.64 -20.57 -5.00
C ILE A 102 25.46 -19.37 -4.51
N LEU A 103 25.28 -18.99 -3.24
CA LEU A 103 25.96 -17.85 -2.61
C LEU A 103 26.47 -18.24 -1.22
N PRO A 104 27.72 -17.86 -0.85
CA PRO A 104 28.21 -18.02 0.52
C PRO A 104 27.36 -17.23 1.54
N SER A 105 27.17 -17.78 2.74
CA SER A 105 26.37 -17.15 3.81
C SER A 105 26.79 -15.70 4.12
N LYS A 106 28.11 -15.43 4.14
CA LYS A 106 28.66 -14.08 4.36
C LYS A 106 28.16 -13.06 3.31
N LYS A 107 28.01 -13.47 2.05
CA LYS A 107 27.49 -12.60 0.99
C LYS A 107 25.97 -12.40 1.12
N VAL A 108 25.24 -13.43 1.53
CA VAL A 108 23.78 -13.39 1.69
C VAL A 108 23.38 -12.51 2.87
N CYS A 109 23.98 -12.69 4.04
CA CYS A 109 23.59 -11.96 5.26
C CYS A 109 23.82 -10.44 5.15
N ILE A 110 24.87 -10.00 4.42
CA ILE A 110 25.14 -8.57 4.22
C ILE A 110 23.99 -7.89 3.44
N GLN A 111 23.25 -8.61 2.60
CA GLN A 111 22.14 -8.05 1.83
C GLN A 111 20.97 -7.58 2.72
N TYR A 112 20.88 -8.06 3.97
CA TYR A 112 19.86 -7.63 4.94
C TYR A 112 20.22 -6.33 5.65
N PHE A 113 21.47 -5.88 5.56
CA PHE A 113 21.99 -4.70 6.25
C PHE A 113 22.51 -3.63 5.27
N LEU A 114 21.90 -3.54 4.09
CA LEU A 114 22.21 -2.49 3.12
C LEU A 114 21.72 -1.11 3.60
N GLU A 115 22.38 -0.06 3.16
CA GLU A 115 22.04 1.33 3.49
C GLU A 115 20.58 1.70 3.18
N THR A 116 20.00 1.11 2.14
CA THR A 116 18.59 1.31 1.76
C THR A 116 17.64 0.90 2.90
N ASN A 117 17.97 -0.15 3.67
CA ASN A 117 17.17 -0.57 4.82
C ASN A 117 17.23 0.46 5.95
N PHE A 118 18.38 1.09 6.17
CA PHE A 118 18.53 2.16 7.16
C PHE A 118 17.85 3.46 6.74
N LEU A 119 17.83 3.79 5.45
CA LEU A 119 17.02 4.89 4.92
C LEU A 119 15.52 4.63 5.17
N PHE A 120 15.05 3.42 4.93
CA PHE A 120 13.66 3.06 5.21
C PHE A 120 13.33 3.14 6.70
N LEU A 121 14.19 2.56 7.54
CA LEU A 121 14.03 2.56 8.99
C LEU A 121 13.94 3.99 9.55
N SER A 122 14.83 4.89 9.11
CA SER A 122 14.79 6.29 9.55
C SER A 122 13.53 7.04 9.11
N GLY A 123 13.02 6.77 7.90
CA GLY A 123 11.73 7.29 7.46
C GLY A 123 10.57 6.82 8.34
N LEU A 124 10.54 5.53 8.70
CA LEU A 124 9.54 4.95 9.60
C LEU A 124 9.61 5.52 11.02
N LEU A 125 10.82 5.73 11.55
CA LEU A 125 11.02 6.34 12.87
C LEU A 125 10.54 7.80 12.90
N MET A 126 10.86 8.58 11.85
CA MET A 126 10.34 9.93 11.68
C MET A 126 8.81 9.93 11.61
N ALA A 127 8.22 9.05 10.79
CA ALA A 127 6.78 8.92 10.64
C ALA A 127 6.10 8.55 11.97
N SER A 128 6.67 7.61 12.74
CA SER A 128 6.15 7.24 14.06
C SER A 128 6.17 8.41 15.04
N SER A 129 7.19 9.28 15.00
CA SER A 129 7.22 10.47 15.87
C SER A 129 6.11 11.48 15.51
N ILE A 130 5.84 11.67 14.22
CA ILE A 130 4.74 12.53 13.73
C ILE A 130 3.37 11.93 14.14
N GLU A 131 3.26 10.61 14.17
CA GLU A 131 2.07 9.91 14.63
C GLU A 131 1.85 10.05 16.15
N GLU A 132 2.88 9.77 16.94
CA GLU A 132 2.84 9.79 18.42
C GLU A 132 2.34 11.13 18.97
N TRP A 133 2.72 12.24 18.33
CA TRP A 133 2.35 13.58 18.77
C TRP A 133 1.17 14.20 18.01
N GLY A 134 0.50 13.44 17.13
CA GLY A 134 -0.73 13.90 16.48
C GLY A 134 -0.58 15.03 15.46
N LEU A 135 0.66 15.37 15.06
CA LEU A 135 0.94 16.45 14.11
C LEU A 135 0.23 16.23 12.76
N HIS A 136 0.20 14.98 12.30
CA HIS A 136 -0.51 14.56 11.09
C HIS A 136 -2.02 14.92 11.12
N ARG A 137 -2.71 14.74 12.26
CA ARG A 137 -4.14 15.10 12.41
C ARG A 137 -4.36 16.60 12.26
N ARG A 138 -3.48 17.42 12.84
CA ARG A 138 -3.54 18.88 12.74
C ARG A 138 -3.36 19.33 11.29
N ILE A 139 -2.40 18.75 10.58
CA ILE A 139 -2.17 19.03 9.16
C ILE A 139 -3.39 18.63 8.34
N ALA A 140 -3.92 17.43 8.54
CA ALA A 140 -5.07 16.92 7.80
C ALA A 140 -6.31 17.82 7.93
N LEU A 141 -6.71 18.13 9.16
CA LEU A 141 -7.87 18.99 9.41
C LEU A 141 -7.65 20.41 8.89
N LYS A 142 -6.41 20.92 8.94
CA LYS A 142 -6.10 22.25 8.39
C LYS A 142 -6.28 22.27 6.87
N VAL A 143 -5.78 21.27 6.15
CA VAL A 143 -5.97 21.15 4.70
C VAL A 143 -7.45 21.02 4.37
N LEU A 144 -8.20 20.16 5.08
CA LEU A 144 -9.64 20.01 4.88
C LEU A 144 -10.44 21.27 5.19
N SER A 145 -9.98 22.11 6.13
CA SER A 145 -10.63 23.39 6.41
C SER A 145 -10.45 24.44 5.29
N ILE A 146 -9.40 24.30 4.49
CA ILE A 146 -9.09 25.18 3.35
C ILE A 146 -9.85 24.72 2.10
N VAL A 147 -9.99 23.41 1.92
CA VAL A 147 -10.68 22.82 0.78
C VAL A 147 -12.19 22.90 0.99
N GLY A 148 -12.90 23.61 0.10
CA GLY A 148 -14.34 23.83 0.24
C GLY A 148 -15.17 22.55 0.31
N LEU A 149 -16.38 22.64 0.88
CA LEU A 149 -17.22 21.50 1.27
C LEU A 149 -18.17 20.98 0.18
N GLN A 150 -17.93 21.37 -1.06
CA GLN A 150 -18.65 20.79 -2.20
C GLN A 150 -18.18 19.34 -2.40
N PRO A 151 -19.05 18.36 -2.67
CA PRO A 151 -18.67 16.94 -2.76
C PRO A 151 -17.42 16.66 -3.60
N ALA A 152 -17.30 17.21 -4.82
CA ALA A 152 -16.10 17.07 -5.64
C ALA A 152 -14.85 17.71 -5.02
N LYS A 153 -14.97 18.90 -4.44
CA LYS A 153 -13.84 19.58 -3.77
C LYS A 153 -13.43 18.84 -2.51
N LEU A 154 -14.38 18.31 -1.76
CA LEU A 154 -14.12 17.56 -0.56
C LEU A 154 -13.45 16.21 -0.88
N ILE A 155 -13.84 15.50 -1.95
CA ILE A 155 -13.08 14.35 -2.48
C ILE A 155 -11.64 14.76 -2.81
N LEU A 156 -11.44 15.89 -3.51
CA LEU A 156 -10.09 16.40 -3.80
C LEU A 156 -9.31 16.69 -2.52
N GLY A 157 -9.94 17.30 -1.51
CA GLY A 157 -9.31 17.58 -0.22
C GLY A 157 -8.87 16.33 0.51
N MET A 158 -9.72 15.29 0.51
CA MET A 158 -9.38 13.98 1.08
C MET A 158 -8.24 13.32 0.30
N MET A 159 -8.26 13.38 -1.03
CA MET A 159 -7.20 12.83 -1.87
C MET A 159 -5.86 13.56 -1.68
N MET A 160 -5.85 14.89 -1.68
CA MET A 160 -4.62 15.68 -1.46
C MET A 160 -4.05 15.48 -0.06
N THR A 161 -4.91 15.40 0.94
CA THR A 161 -4.48 15.17 2.33
C THR A 161 -3.91 13.76 2.48
N SER A 162 -4.61 12.76 1.96
CA SER A 162 -4.17 11.35 2.03
C SER A 162 -2.90 11.13 1.23
N SER A 163 -2.76 11.73 0.04
CA SER A 163 -1.53 11.59 -0.73
C SER A 163 -0.35 12.26 -0.03
N PHE A 164 -0.52 13.49 0.47
CA PHE A 164 0.53 14.20 1.20
C PHE A 164 0.99 13.46 2.45
N LEU A 165 0.07 12.96 3.27
CA LEU A 165 0.43 12.18 4.46
C LEU A 165 1.17 10.90 4.06
N SER A 166 0.70 10.20 3.02
CA SER A 166 1.29 8.95 2.56
C SER A 166 2.65 9.10 1.87
N MET A 167 3.09 10.32 1.54
CA MET A 167 4.48 10.56 1.13
C MET A 167 5.47 10.32 2.26
N TRP A 168 5.04 10.45 3.52
CA TRP A 168 5.92 10.44 4.68
C TRP A 168 5.57 9.32 5.65
N LEU A 169 4.28 9.02 5.77
CA LEU A 169 3.73 7.91 6.52
C LEU A 169 3.48 6.72 5.58
N SER A 170 3.30 5.53 6.15
CA SER A 170 2.91 4.37 5.34
C SER A 170 1.49 4.54 4.77
N ASN A 171 1.24 3.94 3.61
CA ASN A 171 -0.08 3.96 2.97
C ASN A 171 -1.16 3.43 3.93
N THR A 172 -0.86 2.33 4.63
CA THR A 172 -1.77 1.69 5.59
C THR A 172 -2.12 2.59 6.76
N ALA A 173 -1.12 3.23 7.37
CA ALA A 173 -1.33 4.16 8.48
C ALA A 173 -2.17 5.35 8.03
N THR A 174 -1.84 5.92 6.87
CA THR A 174 -2.57 7.06 6.31
C THR A 174 -4.05 6.75 6.07
N THR A 175 -4.37 5.59 5.48
CA THR A 175 -5.78 5.19 5.28
C THR A 175 -6.50 4.93 6.60
N ALA A 176 -5.86 4.23 7.54
CA ALA A 176 -6.44 3.96 8.86
C ALA A 176 -6.77 5.25 9.64
N MET A 177 -5.98 6.31 9.46
CA MET A 177 -6.19 7.61 10.09
C MET A 177 -7.27 8.45 9.38
N MET A 178 -7.26 8.44 8.05
CA MET A 178 -8.17 9.28 7.25
C MET A 178 -9.59 8.73 7.20
N LEU A 179 -9.79 7.41 7.30
CA LEU A 179 -11.11 6.78 7.17
C LEU A 179 -12.09 7.19 8.30
N PRO A 180 -11.72 7.19 9.59
CA PRO A 180 -12.60 7.68 10.65
C PRO A 180 -12.95 9.17 10.50
N ILE A 181 -11.98 10.00 10.05
CA ILE A 181 -12.21 11.43 9.77
C ILE A 181 -13.21 11.57 8.62
N ALA A 182 -13.06 10.77 7.56
CA ALA A 182 -13.98 10.73 6.43
C ALA A 182 -15.40 10.36 6.87
N ASN A 183 -15.54 9.29 7.66
CA ASN A 183 -16.83 8.83 8.16
C ASN A 183 -17.51 9.91 9.02
N ALA A 184 -16.80 10.53 9.96
CA ALA A 184 -17.36 11.60 10.78
C ALA A 184 -17.87 12.80 9.94
N ILE A 185 -17.15 13.17 8.87
CA ILE A 185 -17.58 14.22 7.95
C ILE A 185 -18.80 13.77 7.14
N LEU A 186 -18.79 12.53 6.62
CA LEU A 186 -19.87 11.98 5.82
C LEU A 186 -21.18 11.82 6.62
N GLU A 187 -21.10 11.34 7.86
CA GLU A 187 -22.24 11.24 8.79
C GLU A 187 -22.83 12.63 9.07
N SER A 188 -21.99 13.66 9.21
CA SER A 188 -22.47 15.04 9.40
C SER A 188 -23.14 15.64 8.16
N LEU A 189 -22.76 15.17 6.96
CA LEU A 189 -23.25 15.69 5.68
C LEU A 189 -24.52 14.99 5.20
N PHE A 190 -24.57 13.66 5.35
CA PHE A 190 -25.62 12.82 4.77
C PHE A 190 -26.48 12.11 5.83
N GLY A 191 -26.15 12.26 7.11
CA GLY A 191 -26.81 11.52 8.20
C GLY A 191 -26.25 10.10 8.35
N ASP A 192 -26.92 9.30 9.18
CA ASP A 192 -26.51 7.94 9.46
C ASP A 192 -26.69 7.04 8.22
N LEU A 193 -25.70 6.21 7.96
CA LEU A 193 -25.63 5.42 6.74
C LEU A 193 -26.71 4.34 6.65
N GLU A 194 -27.15 3.78 7.78
CA GLU A 194 -28.25 2.80 7.78
C GLU A 194 -29.56 3.45 7.32
N THR A 195 -29.84 4.68 7.77
CA THR A 195 -31.01 5.43 7.29
C THR A 195 -30.95 5.71 5.78
N LEU A 196 -29.75 5.91 5.23
CA LEU A 196 -29.54 6.09 3.79
C LEU A 196 -29.76 4.79 3.00
N LYS A 197 -29.34 3.64 3.55
CA LYS A 197 -29.60 2.34 2.94
C LYS A 197 -31.09 2.01 2.94
N GLU A 198 -31.79 2.32 4.01
CA GLU A 198 -33.25 2.14 4.11
C GLU A 198 -33.98 2.98 3.07
N LYS A 199 -33.65 4.29 2.95
CA LYS A 199 -34.21 5.18 1.92
C LYS A 199 -33.92 4.74 0.47
N CYS A 200 -32.91 3.89 0.26
CA CYS A 200 -32.59 3.34 -1.05
C CYS A 200 -33.45 2.10 -1.41
N LYS A 201 -33.97 1.36 -0.43
CA LYS A 201 -34.82 0.16 -0.65
C LYS A 201 -36.23 0.60 -1.08
N SER A 202 -36.85 -0.11 -2.02
CA SER A 202 -38.23 0.18 -2.45
C SER A 202 -39.24 -0.20 -1.36
N PRO A 203 -40.44 0.40 -1.32
CA PRO A 203 -41.58 -0.11 -0.54
C PRO A 203 -42.20 -1.39 -1.13
N SER A 204 -41.63 -1.95 -2.20
CA SER A 204 -42.21 -3.04 -2.98
C SER A 204 -41.15 -4.13 -3.22
N ASP A 205 -40.98 -5.00 -2.23
CA ASP A 205 -40.59 -6.41 -2.38
C ASP A 205 -40.74 -7.12 -1.02
N PRO A 206 -41.96 -7.56 -0.63
CA PRO A 206 -42.19 -8.31 0.61
C PRO A 206 -41.88 -9.81 0.46
N GLU A 207 -40.97 -10.22 -0.44
CA GLU A 207 -40.69 -11.65 -0.70
C GLU A 207 -39.23 -12.08 -0.51
N LEU A 208 -38.34 -11.18 -0.08
CA LEU A 208 -36.93 -11.53 0.20
C LEU A 208 -36.51 -11.43 1.67
N ASP A 209 -37.44 -11.25 2.60
CA ASP A 209 -37.18 -11.25 4.05
C ASP A 209 -37.60 -12.56 4.76
N LEU A 210 -38.14 -13.54 4.02
CA LEU A 210 -38.57 -14.83 4.59
C LEU A 210 -37.57 -15.98 4.47
N ILE A 211 -36.36 -15.76 3.94
CA ILE A 211 -35.35 -16.82 3.76
C ILE A 211 -34.05 -16.59 4.55
N ASN A 212 -33.77 -15.35 5.01
CA ASN A 212 -32.56 -15.07 5.82
C ASN A 212 -32.82 -14.95 7.33
N GLY A 213 -34.04 -15.23 7.78
CA GLY A 213 -34.43 -15.19 9.19
C GLY A 213 -34.14 -16.47 9.95
N THR A 214 -32.88 -16.91 10.03
CA THR A 214 -32.48 -17.79 11.15
C THR A 214 -31.01 -17.58 11.50
N GLU A 215 -30.78 -17.27 12.78
CA GLU A 215 -29.48 -17.24 13.48
C GLU A 215 -28.59 -15.99 13.32
N GLN A 216 -29.05 -14.84 13.86
CA GLN A 216 -28.21 -13.94 14.69
C GLN A 216 -29.04 -12.75 15.19
N ASN A 217 -29.82 -12.97 16.26
CA ASN A 217 -30.30 -11.86 17.09
C ASN A 217 -30.70 -12.38 18.48
N GLN A 218 -29.70 -12.60 19.32
CA GLN A 218 -29.87 -12.67 20.78
C GLN A 218 -28.64 -12.06 21.47
N LEU A 219 -28.33 -10.78 21.22
CA LEU A 219 -27.60 -9.96 22.21
C LEU A 219 -27.59 -8.45 21.89
N SER A 220 -28.73 -7.77 21.87
CA SER A 220 -28.78 -6.28 22.02
C SER A 220 -30.19 -5.69 22.13
N THR A 221 -31.20 -6.47 22.55
CA THR A 221 -32.58 -5.95 22.70
C THR A 221 -32.83 -5.52 24.15
N GLN A 222 -32.02 -4.60 24.68
CA GLN A 222 -32.31 -3.99 25.98
C GLN A 222 -31.69 -2.60 26.15
N SER A 223 -31.84 -1.73 25.14
CA SER A 223 -31.57 -0.30 25.33
C SER A 223 -32.33 0.65 24.37
N THR A 224 -33.25 0.15 23.54
CA THR A 224 -33.93 0.97 22.52
C THR A 224 -35.43 1.17 22.79
N PHE A 225 -35.83 1.41 24.05
CA PHE A 225 -37.24 1.68 24.38
C PHE A 225 -37.48 2.96 25.18
N LEU A 226 -36.55 3.91 25.19
CA LEU A 226 -36.69 5.13 26.01
C LEU A 226 -36.21 6.43 25.35
N PHE A 227 -36.30 6.50 24.02
CA PHE A 227 -36.22 7.77 23.27
C PHE A 227 -37.19 7.72 22.09
N MET A 228 -38.49 7.67 22.38
CA MET A 228 -39.48 8.26 21.47
C MET A 228 -39.50 9.75 21.76
N SER A 229 -38.52 10.46 21.23
CA SER A 229 -38.68 11.89 20.98
C SER A 229 -39.78 12.00 19.93
N GLU A 230 -40.85 12.74 20.21
CA GLU A 230 -41.76 13.24 19.18
C GLU A 230 -40.95 14.13 18.22
N GLU A 231 -40.28 13.52 17.24
CA GLU A 231 -39.92 14.22 16.03
C GLU A 231 -41.20 14.38 15.24
N VAL A 232 -41.69 15.62 15.19
CA VAL A 232 -42.71 16.06 14.25
C VAL A 232 -42.31 15.53 12.88
N GLU A 233 -43.05 14.54 12.37
CA GLU A 233 -42.88 13.99 11.04
C GLU A 233 -43.19 15.12 10.06
N GLN A 234 -42.18 15.91 9.74
CA GLN A 234 -42.28 16.99 8.78
C GLN A 234 -42.46 16.30 7.43
N CYS A 235 -43.71 16.25 6.94
CA CYS A 235 -44.04 15.69 5.63
C CYS A 235 -43.11 16.33 4.59
N ASP A 236 -42.12 15.55 4.18
CA ASP A 236 -41.24 15.91 3.09
C ASP A 236 -42.11 16.08 1.84
N PRO A 237 -42.16 17.27 1.22
CA PRO A 237 -43.03 17.52 0.07
C PRO A 237 -42.58 16.78 -1.20
N ARG A 238 -41.47 16.02 -1.14
CA ARG A 238 -40.87 15.26 -2.25
C ARG A 238 -41.60 13.95 -2.51
N THR A 239 -41.62 13.54 -3.78
CA THR A 239 -42.12 12.20 -4.15
C THR A 239 -41.20 11.09 -3.63
N PRO A 240 -41.72 9.88 -3.35
CA PRO A 240 -40.88 8.75 -2.93
C PRO A 240 -39.75 8.43 -3.91
N GLU A 241 -39.98 8.63 -5.22
CA GLU A 241 -38.98 8.45 -6.28
C GLU A 241 -37.85 9.50 -6.20
N GLU A 242 -38.17 10.77 -5.90
CA GLU A 242 -37.17 11.82 -5.69
C GLU A 242 -36.31 11.53 -4.47
N ILE A 243 -36.91 11.11 -3.35
CA ILE A 243 -36.21 10.74 -2.11
C ILE A 243 -35.25 9.56 -2.37
N GLN A 244 -35.71 8.53 -3.09
CA GLN A 244 -34.90 7.38 -3.43
C GLN A 244 -33.73 7.77 -4.36
N SER A 245 -33.97 8.62 -5.35
CA SER A 245 -32.94 9.08 -6.29
C SER A 245 -31.83 9.90 -5.59
N GLU A 246 -32.22 10.71 -4.59
CA GLU A 246 -31.31 11.51 -3.78
C GLU A 246 -30.49 10.62 -2.83
N ALA A 247 -31.13 9.67 -2.15
CA ALA A 247 -30.45 8.70 -1.28
C ALA A 247 -29.43 7.87 -2.07
N GLN A 248 -29.78 7.44 -3.30
CA GLN A 248 -28.86 6.75 -4.20
C GLN A 248 -27.67 7.63 -4.62
N TYR A 249 -27.88 8.94 -4.81
CA TYR A 249 -26.80 9.88 -5.10
C TYR A 249 -25.88 10.05 -3.89
N GLN A 250 -26.43 10.27 -2.69
CA GLN A 250 -25.66 10.39 -1.45
C GLN A 250 -24.83 9.14 -1.17
N MET A 251 -25.40 7.96 -1.38
CA MET A 251 -24.70 6.68 -1.29
C MET A 251 -23.55 6.55 -2.31
N LYS A 252 -23.75 7.01 -3.56
CA LYS A 252 -22.66 7.04 -4.55
C LYS A 252 -21.53 7.97 -4.09
N VAL A 253 -21.86 9.17 -3.63
CA VAL A 253 -20.87 10.11 -3.11
C VAL A 253 -20.10 9.48 -1.95
N TRP A 254 -20.79 8.88 -0.97
CA TRP A 254 -20.19 8.18 0.17
C TRP A 254 -19.16 7.12 -0.27
N LYS A 255 -19.53 6.26 -1.23
CA LYS A 255 -18.61 5.25 -1.78
C LYS A 255 -17.39 5.89 -2.45
N GLY A 256 -17.59 6.98 -3.18
CA GLY A 256 -16.51 7.75 -3.79
C GLY A 256 -15.50 8.26 -2.75
N PHE A 257 -15.97 8.71 -1.58
CA PHE A 257 -15.11 9.12 -0.47
C PHE A 257 -14.30 7.97 0.12
N LEU A 258 -14.92 6.83 0.36
CA LEU A 258 -14.22 5.68 0.94
C LEU A 258 -13.17 5.10 -0.02
N ILE A 259 -13.42 5.14 -1.34
CA ILE A 259 -12.48 4.65 -2.36
C ILE A 259 -11.35 5.64 -2.62
N CYS A 260 -11.60 6.96 -2.56
CA CYS A 260 -10.57 7.94 -2.92
C CYS A 260 -9.40 7.97 -1.93
N ILE A 261 -9.64 7.67 -0.66
CA ILE A 261 -8.62 7.68 0.41
C ILE A 261 -7.53 6.62 0.19
N PRO A 262 -7.83 5.31 0.09
CA PRO A 262 -6.80 4.28 -0.13
C PRO A 262 -6.09 4.46 -1.47
N TYR A 263 -6.80 4.90 -2.52
CA TYR A 263 -6.18 5.17 -3.82
C TYR A 263 -5.19 6.34 -3.73
N ALA A 264 -5.60 7.44 -3.09
CA ALA A 264 -4.73 8.59 -2.90
C ALA A 264 -3.54 8.28 -1.99
N ALA A 265 -3.69 7.42 -0.98
CA ALA A 265 -2.57 6.95 -0.17
C ALA A 265 -1.56 6.17 -1.02
N SER A 266 -2.01 5.19 -1.81
CA SER A 266 -1.13 4.44 -2.72
C SER A 266 -0.45 5.32 -3.76
N ILE A 267 -1.17 6.31 -4.33
CA ILE A 267 -0.59 7.30 -5.24
C ILE A 267 0.46 8.15 -4.51
N GLY A 268 0.14 8.68 -3.33
CA GLY A 268 1.01 9.51 -2.51
C GLY A 268 2.32 8.85 -2.12
N GLY A 269 2.26 7.56 -1.75
CA GLY A 269 3.44 6.77 -1.41
C GLY A 269 4.47 6.65 -2.54
N THR A 270 4.10 6.92 -3.79
CA THR A 270 5.05 6.88 -4.92
C THR A 270 5.98 8.10 -4.97
N ALA A 271 5.60 9.24 -4.40
CA ALA A 271 6.30 10.51 -4.61
C ALA A 271 7.68 10.59 -3.93
N THR A 272 7.86 9.93 -2.79
CA THR A 272 9.12 9.89 -2.05
C THR A 272 9.68 8.47 -2.01
N LEU A 273 10.97 8.33 -1.75
CA LEU A 273 11.58 7.00 -1.61
C LEU A 273 11.07 6.25 -0.39
N THR A 274 10.82 6.95 0.72
CA THR A 274 10.38 6.34 1.98
C THR A 274 8.88 6.04 2.02
N GLY A 275 8.08 6.57 1.09
CA GLY A 275 6.63 6.43 1.09
C GLY A 275 6.16 4.99 0.89
N THR A 276 6.81 4.23 -0.02
CA THR A 276 6.45 2.84 -0.29
C THR A 276 7.67 1.94 -0.50
N ALA A 277 7.58 0.69 -0.07
CA ALA A 277 8.70 -0.26 -0.12
C ALA A 277 9.23 -0.58 -1.54
N PRO A 278 8.40 -0.69 -2.61
CA PRO A 278 8.88 -0.85 -3.98
C PRO A 278 9.93 0.18 -4.41
N ASN A 279 9.78 1.46 -4.03
CA ASN A 279 10.71 2.53 -4.38
C ASN A 279 12.13 2.27 -3.84
N LEU A 280 12.20 1.73 -2.63
CA LEU A 280 13.47 1.36 -1.99
C LEU A 280 14.06 0.09 -2.60
N ILE A 281 13.21 -0.87 -2.98
CA ILE A 281 13.66 -2.09 -3.68
C ILE A 281 14.33 -1.73 -4.98
N LEU A 282 13.76 -0.79 -5.74
CA LEU A 282 14.38 -0.28 -6.94
C LEU A 282 15.80 0.23 -6.68
N ILE A 283 15.99 1.09 -5.69
CA ILE A 283 17.33 1.64 -5.39
C ILE A 283 18.31 0.54 -4.96
N GLY A 284 17.88 -0.37 -4.08
CA GLY A 284 18.76 -1.44 -3.60
C GLY A 284 19.16 -2.41 -4.72
N GLN A 285 18.22 -2.80 -5.58
CA GLN A 285 18.53 -3.65 -6.73
C GLN A 285 19.32 -2.91 -7.80
N LEU A 286 19.02 -1.64 -8.06
CA LEU A 286 19.79 -0.81 -9.00
C LEU A 286 21.26 -0.75 -8.57
N LYS A 287 21.56 -0.57 -7.29
CA LYS A 287 22.94 -0.59 -6.76
C LYS A 287 23.60 -1.97 -6.85
N THR A 288 22.80 -3.03 -6.81
CA THR A 288 23.29 -4.42 -6.92
C THR A 288 23.71 -4.73 -8.36
N TYR A 289 22.85 -4.41 -9.34
CA TYR A 289 23.11 -4.66 -10.76
C TYR A 289 24.03 -3.61 -11.41
N PHE A 290 23.91 -2.36 -10.99
CA PHE A 290 24.59 -1.20 -11.58
C PHE A 290 25.23 -0.33 -10.49
N PRO A 291 26.33 -0.81 -9.86
CA PRO A 291 26.94 -0.13 -8.71
C PRO A 291 27.47 1.28 -9.01
N ASN A 292 27.77 1.58 -10.28
CA ASN A 292 28.25 2.90 -10.73
C ASN A 292 27.12 3.90 -11.00
N CYS A 293 25.85 3.49 -10.87
CA CYS A 293 24.70 4.35 -11.12
C CYS A 293 24.38 5.23 -9.89
N GLU A 294 24.82 6.49 -9.92
CA GLU A 294 24.55 7.50 -8.89
C GLU A 294 23.42 8.49 -9.30
N LEU A 295 22.60 8.12 -10.29
CA LEU A 295 21.55 8.98 -10.86
C LEU A 295 20.32 9.09 -9.95
N ILE A 296 19.95 8.00 -9.28
CA ILE A 296 18.77 7.96 -8.40
C ILE A 296 19.20 8.19 -6.95
N ASN A 297 18.79 9.34 -6.41
CA ASN A 297 18.85 9.70 -5.01
C ASN A 297 17.48 10.22 -4.54
N PHE A 298 17.35 10.55 -3.25
CA PHE A 298 16.09 11.08 -2.72
C PHE A 298 15.57 12.31 -3.48
N GLY A 299 16.43 13.28 -3.76
CA GLY A 299 16.06 14.51 -4.47
C GLY A 299 15.66 14.26 -5.93
N SER A 300 16.43 13.45 -6.65
CA SER A 300 16.17 13.14 -8.06
C SER A 300 14.92 12.26 -8.21
N TRP A 301 14.73 11.27 -7.33
CA TRP A 301 13.47 10.50 -7.30
C TRP A 301 12.26 11.40 -7.10
N PHE A 302 12.30 12.28 -6.11
CA PHE A 302 11.19 13.19 -5.84
C PHE A 302 10.92 14.14 -7.01
N ALA A 303 11.97 14.71 -7.62
CA ALA A 303 11.81 15.57 -8.78
C ALA A 303 11.12 14.87 -9.97
N PHE A 304 11.32 13.56 -10.13
CA PHE A 304 10.62 12.75 -11.12
C PHE A 304 9.20 12.34 -10.69
N ALA A 305 9.06 11.80 -9.48
CA ALA A 305 7.86 11.12 -9.01
C ALA A 305 6.80 12.07 -8.44
N PHE A 306 7.19 13.21 -7.86
CA PHE A 306 6.23 14.18 -7.30
C PHE A 306 5.35 14.84 -8.37
N PRO A 307 5.86 15.33 -9.52
CA PRO A 307 5.01 15.83 -10.59
C PRO A 307 4.08 14.75 -11.17
N LEU A 308 4.60 13.53 -11.33
CA LEU A 308 3.81 12.37 -11.76
C LEU A 308 2.65 12.10 -10.79
N MET A 309 2.93 12.09 -9.50
CA MET A 309 1.92 11.90 -8.47
C MET A 309 0.83 12.99 -8.54
N LEU A 310 1.20 14.26 -8.70
CA LEU A 310 0.22 15.35 -8.82
C LEU A 310 -0.68 15.20 -10.05
N ILE A 311 -0.10 14.86 -11.20
CA ILE A 311 -0.85 14.63 -12.44
C ILE A 311 -1.80 13.45 -12.26
N PHE A 312 -1.31 12.33 -11.70
CA PHE A 312 -2.13 11.15 -11.53
C PHE A 312 -3.23 11.35 -10.48
N LEU A 313 -2.95 12.09 -9.41
CA LEU A 313 -3.95 12.48 -8.40
C LEU A 313 -5.05 13.35 -9.01
N LEU A 314 -4.70 14.30 -9.87
CA LEU A 314 -5.66 15.17 -10.55
C LEU A 314 -6.55 14.38 -11.52
N VAL A 315 -5.95 13.54 -12.36
CA VAL A 315 -6.67 12.71 -13.33
C VAL A 315 -7.55 11.67 -12.60
N GLY A 316 -7.03 11.07 -11.54
CA GLY A 316 -7.78 10.15 -10.67
C GLY A 316 -8.94 10.84 -9.96
N TRP A 317 -8.74 12.07 -9.48
CA TRP A 317 -9.81 12.87 -8.90
C TRP A 317 -10.91 13.15 -9.92
N LEU A 318 -10.56 13.58 -11.14
CA LEU A 318 -11.54 13.81 -12.21
C LEU A 318 -12.35 12.55 -12.51
N TRP A 319 -11.70 11.39 -12.58
CA TRP A 319 -12.36 10.10 -12.80
C TRP A 319 -13.32 9.73 -11.66
N ILE A 320 -12.87 9.79 -10.41
CA ILE A 320 -13.70 9.46 -9.23
C ILE A 320 -14.85 10.46 -9.10
N ALA A 321 -14.59 11.76 -9.27
CA ALA A 321 -15.62 12.80 -9.21
C ALA A 321 -16.65 12.64 -10.33
N PHE A 322 -16.25 12.15 -11.51
CA PHE A 322 -17.16 11.85 -12.60
C PHE A 322 -18.04 10.63 -12.28
N LEU A 323 -17.44 9.54 -11.82
CA LEU A 323 -18.15 8.28 -11.55
C LEU A 323 -19.15 8.38 -10.40
N TYR A 324 -18.78 9.09 -9.33
CA TYR A 324 -19.59 9.22 -8.12
C TYR A 324 -20.37 10.54 -8.06
N GLY A 325 -20.55 11.21 -9.21
CA GLY A 325 -21.49 12.32 -9.35
C GLY A 325 -21.06 13.64 -8.70
N GLY A 326 -19.79 13.80 -8.32
CA GLY A 326 -19.26 15.05 -7.79
C GLY A 326 -19.27 16.21 -8.79
N LEU A 327 -19.24 15.92 -10.09
CA LEU A 327 -19.27 16.92 -11.18
C LEU A 327 -20.68 17.24 -11.69
N SER A 328 -21.71 16.48 -11.29
CA SER A 328 -23.07 16.67 -11.78
C SER A 328 -23.76 17.85 -11.07
N PRO A 329 -24.15 18.92 -11.78
CA PRO A 329 -24.92 20.02 -11.20
C PRO A 329 -26.42 19.71 -11.05
N ARG A 330 -26.82 18.44 -11.25
CA ARG A 330 -28.20 18.06 -11.63
C ARG A 330 -29.13 17.65 -10.49
N LEU A 331 -28.69 17.62 -9.24
CA LEU A 331 -29.63 17.50 -8.12
C LEU A 331 -29.43 18.68 -7.16
N CYS A 332 -30.35 19.63 -7.30
CA CYS A 332 -30.51 20.77 -6.43
C CYS A 332 -30.87 20.29 -5.02
N PHE A 333 -29.88 20.17 -4.14
CA PHE A 333 -30.13 20.74 -2.82
C PHE A 333 -30.65 22.16 -3.05
N ARG A 334 -31.76 22.55 -2.43
CA ARG A 334 -32.09 23.98 -2.37
C ARG A 334 -30.82 24.67 -1.87
N LYS A 335 -30.43 25.76 -2.53
CA LYS A 335 -29.17 26.49 -2.25
C LYS A 335 -28.97 26.73 -0.74
N ASN A 336 -30.08 26.87 0.01
CA ASN A 336 -30.12 27.00 1.46
C ASN A 336 -29.80 25.69 2.22
N GLU A 337 -30.40 24.55 1.88
CA GLU A 337 -30.12 23.25 2.54
C GLU A 337 -28.68 22.79 2.32
N ARG A 338 -28.13 23.03 1.12
CA ARG A 338 -26.72 22.78 0.84
C ARG A 338 -25.80 23.62 1.69
N ALA A 339 -26.09 24.93 1.78
CA ALA A 339 -25.29 25.85 2.57
C ALA A 339 -25.33 25.47 4.06
N GLU A 340 -26.47 24.97 4.54
CA GLU A 340 -26.62 24.47 5.90
C GLU A 340 -25.82 23.18 6.14
N ALA A 341 -25.89 22.19 5.24
CA ALA A 341 -25.10 20.96 5.32
C ALA A 341 -23.59 21.25 5.26
N GLU A 342 -23.17 22.13 4.34
CA GLU A 342 -21.78 22.60 4.27
C GLU A 342 -21.39 23.34 5.57
N ALA A 343 -22.25 24.17 6.15
CA ALA A 343 -21.97 24.83 7.44
C ALA A 343 -21.80 23.82 8.59
N LYS A 344 -22.66 22.79 8.66
CA LYS A 344 -22.59 21.71 9.67
C LYS A 344 -21.27 20.94 9.55
N ALA A 345 -20.91 20.50 8.35
CA ALA A 345 -19.64 19.79 8.13
C ALA A 345 -18.41 20.65 8.43
N LYS A 346 -18.47 21.95 8.11
CA LYS A 346 -17.40 22.89 8.49
C LYS A 346 -17.28 22.99 10.01
N ALA A 347 -18.41 23.05 10.71
CA ALA A 347 -18.43 23.13 12.16
C ALA A 347 -17.78 21.89 12.79
N VAL A 348 -18.07 20.68 12.28
CA VAL A 348 -17.44 19.43 12.75
C VAL A 348 -15.92 19.48 12.57
N ILE A 349 -15.42 19.89 11.38
CA ILE A 349 -13.96 20.00 11.15
C ILE A 349 -13.32 21.02 12.10
N VAL A 350 -13.97 22.17 12.30
CA VAL A 350 -13.46 23.22 13.19
C VAL A 350 -13.51 22.78 14.66
N GLU A 351 -14.52 22.03 15.06
CA GLU A 351 -14.65 21.48 16.40
C GLU A 351 -13.58 20.42 16.67
N GLU A 352 -13.38 19.46 15.76
CA GLU A 352 -12.30 18.48 15.83
C GLU A 352 -10.91 19.16 15.88
N TYR A 353 -10.72 20.22 15.09
CA TYR A 353 -9.49 21.01 15.14
C TYR A 353 -9.33 21.74 16.48
N ARG A 354 -10.42 22.24 17.07
CA ARG A 354 -10.42 22.90 18.37
C ARG A 354 -10.13 21.91 19.51
N LYS A 355 -10.59 20.66 19.41
CA LYS A 355 -10.29 19.57 20.36
C LYS A 355 -8.79 19.26 20.46
N LEU A 356 -8.02 19.51 19.40
CA LEU A 356 -6.55 19.35 19.39
C LEU A 356 -5.80 20.43 20.20
N GLY A 357 -6.45 21.51 20.62
CA GLY A 357 -5.81 22.57 21.41
C GLY A 357 -4.71 23.35 20.66
N ARG A 358 -3.92 24.12 21.42
CA ARG A 358 -2.78 24.91 20.90
C ARG A 358 -1.60 24.00 20.55
N ILE A 359 -0.76 24.43 19.60
CA ILE A 359 0.45 23.69 19.21
C ILE A 359 1.34 23.51 20.43
N ASN A 360 1.65 22.25 20.74
CA ASN A 360 2.52 21.88 21.85
C ASN A 360 4.00 22.02 21.46
N PHE A 361 4.90 22.14 22.44
CA PHE A 361 6.35 22.24 22.15
C PHE A 361 6.85 21.03 21.35
N ALA A 362 6.40 19.82 21.70
CA ALA A 362 6.71 18.60 20.96
C ALA A 362 6.26 18.64 19.49
N GLU A 363 5.03 19.11 19.21
CA GLU A 363 4.55 19.27 17.84
C GLU A 363 5.43 20.24 17.04
N GLY A 364 5.86 21.35 17.67
CA GLY A 364 6.77 22.32 17.07
C GLY A 364 8.17 21.75 16.82
N ALA A 365 8.73 21.01 17.78
CA ALA A 365 10.04 20.38 17.67
C ALA A 365 10.06 19.30 16.58
N ILE A 366 9.02 18.47 16.49
CA ILE A 366 8.89 17.44 15.44
C ILE A 366 8.71 18.10 14.09
N SER A 367 7.90 19.16 13.99
CA SER A 367 7.79 19.94 12.75
C SER A 367 9.14 20.48 12.29
N PHE A 368 9.96 20.98 13.23
CA PHE A 368 11.32 21.43 12.93
C PHE A 368 12.21 20.28 12.43
N PHE A 369 12.26 19.15 13.14
CA PHE A 369 13.09 18.01 12.73
C PHE A 369 12.62 17.36 11.43
N PHE A 370 11.32 17.34 11.17
CA PHE A 370 10.75 16.87 9.92
C PHE A 370 11.14 17.77 8.75
N ILE A 371 11.00 19.09 8.90
CA ILE A 371 11.43 20.06 7.87
C ILE A 371 12.94 19.97 7.66
N LEU A 372 13.73 19.90 8.74
CA LEU A 372 15.17 19.75 8.68
C LEU A 372 15.56 18.44 7.97
N PHE A 373 14.89 17.34 8.28
CA PHE A 373 15.11 16.04 7.64
C PHE A 373 14.83 16.10 6.14
N ALA A 374 13.69 16.67 5.75
CA ALA A 374 13.35 16.86 4.34
C ALA A 374 14.40 17.74 3.64
N ILE A 375 14.75 18.90 4.21
CA ILE A 375 15.77 19.79 3.63
C ILE A 375 17.11 19.07 3.47
N LEU A 376 17.58 18.35 4.48
CA LEU A 376 18.85 17.62 4.41
C LEU A 376 18.83 16.54 3.31
N LEU A 377 17.72 15.81 3.14
CA LEU A 377 17.58 14.83 2.07
C LEU A 377 17.59 15.48 0.68
N PHE A 378 16.84 16.57 0.50
CA PHE A 378 16.76 17.29 -0.78
C PHE A 378 18.08 17.98 -1.16
N THR A 379 18.78 18.55 -0.18
CA THR A 379 20.00 19.34 -0.40
C THR A 379 21.28 18.50 -0.39
N ARG A 380 21.21 17.18 -0.17
CA ARG A 380 22.40 16.30 -0.12
C ARG A 380 23.15 16.27 -1.43
N ASP A 381 22.46 15.92 -2.50
CA ASP A 381 23.02 15.87 -3.87
C ASP A 381 21.90 16.16 -4.89
N PRO A 382 21.40 17.40 -4.94
CA PRO A 382 20.25 17.77 -5.77
C PRO A 382 20.56 17.74 -7.28
N LYS A 383 21.80 17.45 -7.70
CA LYS A 383 22.31 17.44 -9.09
C LYS A 383 22.23 18.78 -9.85
N PHE A 384 21.38 19.72 -9.45
CA PHE A 384 21.28 21.08 -10.01
C PHE A 384 22.29 22.07 -9.41
N PHE A 385 22.63 21.91 -8.14
CA PHE A 385 23.64 22.70 -7.42
C PHE A 385 24.50 21.78 -6.55
N THR A 386 25.66 22.27 -6.11
CA THR A 386 26.53 21.52 -5.21
C THR A 386 25.85 21.31 -3.86
N GLY A 387 25.44 20.08 -3.59
CA GLY A 387 24.82 19.72 -2.30
C GLY A 387 25.82 19.71 -1.16
N TRP A 388 25.32 19.64 0.07
CA TRP A 388 26.17 19.64 1.27
C TRP A 388 27.05 18.38 1.39
N SER A 389 26.78 17.33 0.60
CA SER A 389 27.62 16.11 0.57
C SER A 389 29.07 16.38 0.13
N VAL A 390 29.34 17.50 -0.57
CA VAL A 390 30.69 17.91 -1.00
C VAL A 390 31.62 18.21 0.17
N LEU A 391 31.06 18.55 1.35
CA LEU A 391 31.83 18.76 2.58
C LEU A 391 32.50 17.47 3.09
N PHE A 392 32.09 16.30 2.56
CA PHE A 392 32.59 15.00 2.94
C PHE A 392 33.28 14.31 1.76
N LYS A 393 34.08 13.28 2.06
CA LYS A 393 34.69 12.45 1.02
C LYS A 393 33.61 11.81 0.15
N LYS A 394 33.78 11.85 -1.18
CA LYS A 394 32.84 11.27 -2.13
C LYS A 394 32.58 9.79 -1.79
N GLY A 395 31.31 9.40 -1.72
CA GLY A 395 30.87 8.04 -1.40
C GLY A 395 30.74 7.69 0.09
N TYR A 396 31.12 8.59 1.01
CA TYR A 396 31.04 8.29 2.46
C TYR A 396 29.69 8.63 3.08
N VAL A 397 28.95 9.59 2.52
CA VAL A 397 27.67 10.06 3.06
C VAL A 397 26.54 9.67 2.13
N SER A 398 25.59 8.90 2.65
CA SER A 398 24.36 8.52 1.95
C SER A 398 23.10 9.11 2.59
N ASP A 399 21.96 9.03 1.90
CA ASP A 399 20.65 9.45 2.44
C ASP A 399 20.34 8.73 3.78
N ALA A 400 20.80 7.49 3.91
CA ALA A 400 20.63 6.69 5.13
C ALA A 400 21.36 7.30 6.33
N VAL A 401 22.56 7.85 6.14
CA VAL A 401 23.35 8.49 7.20
C VAL A 401 22.58 9.69 7.76
N THR A 402 22.05 10.54 6.89
CA THR A 402 21.21 11.69 7.26
C THR A 402 20.00 11.24 8.09
N GLY A 403 19.30 10.20 7.65
CA GLY A 403 18.13 9.70 8.34
C GLY A 403 18.45 9.10 9.71
N VAL A 404 19.54 8.35 9.84
CA VAL A 404 19.96 7.77 11.13
C VAL A 404 20.38 8.87 12.11
N ILE A 405 21.06 9.92 11.66
CA ILE A 405 21.42 11.07 12.51
C ILE A 405 20.16 11.72 13.08
N ILE A 406 19.21 12.10 12.23
CA ILE A 406 17.97 12.74 12.71
C ILE A 406 17.17 11.80 13.61
N SER A 407 17.05 10.51 13.24
CA SER A 407 16.35 9.52 14.06
C SER A 407 16.98 9.38 15.45
N SER A 408 18.32 9.41 15.53
CA SER A 408 19.04 9.37 16.81
C SER A 408 18.74 10.60 17.66
N ILE A 409 18.58 11.78 17.03
CA ILE A 409 18.21 13.02 17.73
C ILE A 409 16.81 12.92 18.36
N LEU A 410 15.84 12.30 17.68
CA LEU A 410 14.48 12.14 18.21
C LEU A 410 14.44 11.34 19.53
N PHE A 411 15.37 10.42 19.74
CA PHE A 411 15.45 9.62 20.98
C PHE A 411 16.00 10.39 22.19
N PHE A 412 16.72 11.50 21.99
CA PHE A 412 17.27 12.31 23.09
C PHE A 412 16.77 13.77 23.12
N PHE A 413 15.97 14.21 22.15
CA PHE A 413 15.41 15.55 22.19
C PHE A 413 14.17 15.60 23.11
N PRO A 414 14.08 16.56 24.06
CA PRO A 414 12.99 16.63 25.02
C PRO A 414 11.66 17.03 24.36
N SER A 415 10.56 16.40 24.79
CA SER A 415 9.19 16.75 24.37
C SER A 415 8.62 17.99 25.05
N GLN A 416 9.19 18.41 26.17
CA GLN A 416 8.80 19.61 26.92
C GLN A 416 9.90 20.66 26.84
N LYS A 417 9.53 21.93 26.92
CA LYS A 417 10.50 23.04 26.86
C LYS A 417 11.48 22.90 28.04
N PRO A 418 12.79 22.74 27.79
CA PRO A 418 13.76 22.69 28.87
C PRO A 418 13.76 24.06 29.57
N SER A 419 13.37 24.09 30.84
CA SER A 419 13.47 25.31 31.64
C SER A 419 14.87 25.39 32.26
N LEU A 420 15.67 26.37 31.85
CA LEU A 420 16.95 26.66 32.52
C LEU A 420 16.75 27.05 34.00
N SER A 421 15.54 27.52 34.36
CA SER A 421 15.17 27.79 35.75
C SER A 421 15.06 26.52 36.60
N TRP A 422 14.92 25.33 36.00
CA TRP A 422 14.86 24.06 36.74
C TRP A 422 16.11 23.83 37.61
N TRP A 423 17.29 24.28 37.14
CA TRP A 423 18.54 24.22 37.91
C TRP A 423 18.56 25.18 39.11
N PHE A 424 17.71 26.20 39.13
CA PHE A 424 17.70 27.28 40.13
C PHE A 424 16.42 27.33 40.96
N ASP A 425 15.42 26.51 40.65
CA ASP A 425 14.09 26.55 41.25
C ASP A 425 13.79 25.24 41.99
N SER A 426 13.91 25.26 43.33
CA SER A 426 13.72 24.07 44.18
C SER A 426 12.27 23.55 44.20
N ARG A 427 11.31 24.24 43.56
CA ARG A 427 9.90 23.82 43.42
C ARG A 427 9.56 23.24 42.05
N ALA A 428 10.53 23.16 41.13
CA ALA A 428 10.26 22.62 39.81
C ALA A 428 9.92 21.12 39.89
N SER A 429 8.87 20.69 39.17
CA SER A 429 8.45 19.28 39.20
C SER A 429 9.55 18.40 38.59
N ASN A 430 9.94 17.34 39.30
CA ASN A 430 10.80 16.27 38.77
C ASN A 430 10.00 15.36 37.82
N ALA A 431 9.39 15.95 36.78
CA ALA A 431 8.72 15.18 35.74
C ALA A 431 9.78 14.32 35.02
N PRO A 432 9.52 13.03 34.77
CA PRO A 432 10.46 12.18 34.07
C PRO A 432 10.73 12.75 32.68
N TYR A 433 11.98 12.71 32.26
CA TYR A 433 12.39 13.11 30.92
C TYR A 433 11.65 12.23 29.88
N VAL A 434 10.87 12.87 29.01
CA VAL A 434 10.16 12.20 27.92
C VAL A 434 10.74 12.67 26.59
N PRO A 435 11.44 11.81 25.83
CA PRO A 435 11.96 12.14 24.51
C PRO A 435 10.84 12.28 23.48
N LEU A 436 11.15 12.83 22.30
CA LEU A 436 10.19 12.91 21.19
C LEU A 436 9.80 11.54 20.64
N LEU A 437 10.68 10.53 20.74
CA LEU A 437 10.40 9.16 20.34
C LEU A 437 10.93 8.19 21.40
N SER A 438 10.08 7.28 21.87
CA SER A 438 10.48 6.20 22.78
C SER A 438 10.87 4.93 22.02
N TRP A 439 11.82 4.13 22.54
CA TRP A 439 12.20 2.86 21.91
C TRP A 439 11.02 1.89 21.82
N LYS A 440 10.17 1.85 22.86
CA LYS A 440 8.97 1.02 22.87
C LYS A 440 8.05 1.38 21.71
N LYS A 441 7.76 2.67 21.51
CA LYS A 441 6.92 3.13 20.39
C LYS A 441 7.57 2.81 19.05
N ALA A 442 8.87 3.07 18.91
CA ALA A 442 9.61 2.76 17.69
C ALA A 442 9.56 1.26 17.34
N GLN A 443 9.71 0.38 18.33
CA GLN A 443 9.66 -1.07 18.15
C GLN A 443 8.26 -1.55 17.72
N GLU A 444 7.21 -0.96 18.27
CA GLU A 444 5.81 -1.27 17.94
C GLU A 444 5.39 -0.70 16.57
N SER A 445 5.90 0.47 16.19
CA SER A 445 5.53 1.15 14.96
C SER A 445 6.25 0.63 13.71
N VAL A 446 7.46 0.10 13.87
CA VAL A 446 8.29 -0.34 12.74
C VAL A 446 7.82 -1.71 12.22
N PRO A 447 7.41 -1.81 10.93
CA PRO A 447 7.07 -3.09 10.31
C PRO A 447 8.34 -3.90 9.98
N TRP A 448 8.87 -4.63 10.96
CA TRP A 448 10.07 -5.47 10.82
C TRP A 448 9.97 -6.50 9.69
N ASN A 449 8.75 -6.96 9.39
CA ASN A 449 8.47 -7.84 8.27
C ASN A 449 8.88 -7.24 6.91
N ILE A 450 8.67 -5.93 6.71
CA ILE A 450 9.05 -5.25 5.46
C ILE A 450 10.56 -5.10 5.40
N ILE A 451 11.23 -4.78 6.51
CA ILE A 451 12.70 -4.64 6.56
C ILE A 451 13.38 -5.97 6.19
N LEU A 452 12.90 -7.09 6.76
CA LEU A 452 13.40 -8.42 6.41
C LEU A 452 13.11 -8.78 4.95
N LEU A 453 11.93 -8.38 4.44
CA LEU A 453 11.53 -8.62 3.06
C LEU A 453 12.40 -7.87 2.05
N LEU A 454 12.78 -6.61 2.34
CA LEU A 454 13.76 -5.87 1.55
C LEU A 454 15.09 -6.66 1.47
N GLY A 455 15.60 -7.10 2.62
CA GLY A 455 16.84 -7.88 2.69
C GLY A 455 16.79 -9.19 1.90
N GLY A 456 15.69 -9.95 2.02
CA GLY A 456 15.46 -11.17 1.25
C GLY A 456 15.39 -10.91 -0.26
N GLY A 457 14.79 -9.79 -0.67
CA GLY A 457 14.74 -9.38 -2.07
C GLY A 457 16.09 -8.95 -2.64
N PHE A 458 16.93 -8.28 -1.86
CA PHE A 458 18.31 -7.95 -2.25
C PHE A 458 19.19 -9.21 -2.35
N ALA A 459 19.02 -10.15 -1.40
CA ALA A 459 19.65 -11.45 -1.49
C ALA A 459 19.25 -12.21 -2.76
N MET A 460 17.96 -12.19 -3.11
CA MET A 460 17.45 -12.81 -4.33
C MET A 460 18.02 -12.15 -5.59
N ALA A 461 18.03 -10.82 -5.66
CA ALA A 461 18.61 -10.08 -6.79
C ALA A 461 20.10 -10.44 -6.98
N LYS A 462 20.88 -10.46 -5.90
CA LYS A 462 22.29 -10.84 -5.95
C LYS A 462 22.49 -12.29 -6.38
N ALA A 463 21.60 -13.20 -5.96
CA ALA A 463 21.63 -14.59 -6.38
C ALA A 463 21.35 -14.74 -7.88
N CYS A 464 20.32 -14.05 -8.40
CA CYS A 464 19.97 -14.06 -9.81
C CYS A 464 21.10 -13.53 -10.72
N GLU A 465 21.86 -12.55 -10.23
CA GLU A 465 23.05 -12.01 -10.89
C GLU A 465 24.21 -13.03 -10.86
N GLU A 466 24.63 -13.51 -9.68
CA GLU A 466 25.79 -14.42 -9.55
C GLU A 466 25.54 -15.82 -10.15
N SER A 467 24.29 -16.27 -10.18
CA SER A 467 23.92 -17.56 -10.76
C SER A 467 23.79 -17.53 -12.27
N GLY A 468 23.77 -16.34 -12.91
CA GLY A 468 23.47 -16.19 -14.33
C GLY A 468 21.99 -16.39 -14.70
N LEU A 469 21.10 -16.54 -13.71
CA LEU A 469 19.68 -16.78 -13.95
C LEU A 469 19.03 -15.61 -14.67
N ALA A 470 19.35 -14.38 -14.26
CA ALA A 470 18.84 -13.18 -14.91
C ALA A 470 19.15 -13.22 -16.41
N ALA A 471 20.42 -13.45 -16.77
CA ALA A 471 20.89 -13.55 -18.14
C ALA A 471 20.24 -14.68 -18.95
N TRP A 472 19.92 -15.81 -18.31
CA TRP A 472 19.21 -16.92 -18.93
C TRP A 472 17.75 -16.54 -19.26
N ILE A 473 17.02 -15.96 -18.31
CA ILE A 473 15.64 -15.48 -18.54
C ILE A 473 15.61 -14.38 -19.61
N GLY A 474 16.56 -13.45 -19.57
CA GLY A 474 16.67 -12.37 -20.55
C GLY A 474 16.86 -12.87 -21.99
N GLY A 475 17.52 -14.02 -22.18
CA GLY A 475 17.66 -14.65 -23.50
C GLY A 475 16.33 -15.12 -24.09
N HIS A 476 15.38 -15.53 -23.25
CA HIS A 476 14.04 -15.94 -23.71
C HIS A 476 13.10 -14.76 -24.00
N LEU A 477 13.46 -13.56 -23.56
CA LEU A 477 12.69 -12.33 -23.79
C LEU A 477 13.11 -11.59 -25.07
N GLN A 478 13.92 -12.22 -25.93
CA GLN A 478 14.38 -11.64 -27.19
C GLN A 478 13.27 -11.12 -28.12
N PRO A 479 12.05 -11.72 -28.20
CA PRO A 479 10.95 -11.15 -29.00
C PRO A 479 10.51 -9.75 -28.55
N LEU A 480 10.72 -9.38 -27.27
CA LEU A 480 10.40 -8.04 -26.79
C LEU A 480 11.37 -6.97 -27.30
N ALA A 481 12.53 -7.37 -27.87
CA ALA A 481 13.49 -6.44 -28.46
C ALA A 481 12.97 -5.80 -29.76
N GLU A 482 12.00 -6.42 -30.43
CA GLU A 482 11.40 -5.90 -31.68
C GLU A 482 10.30 -4.85 -31.41
N VAL A 483 9.84 -4.73 -30.17
CA VAL A 483 8.79 -3.79 -29.77
C VAL A 483 9.39 -2.41 -29.53
N PRO A 484 8.76 -1.32 -29.99
CA PRO A 484 9.21 0.04 -29.67
C PRO A 484 9.35 0.24 -28.14
N PRO A 485 10.43 0.88 -27.65
CA PRO A 485 10.70 0.99 -26.20
C PRO A 485 9.52 1.57 -25.41
N ALA A 486 8.82 2.57 -25.94
CA ALA A 486 7.66 3.17 -25.29
C ALA A 486 6.47 2.19 -25.15
N ALA A 487 6.27 1.32 -26.14
CA ALA A 487 5.24 0.28 -26.07
C ALA A 487 5.66 -0.84 -25.09
N ALA A 488 6.96 -1.20 -25.07
CA ALA A 488 7.50 -2.15 -24.09
C ALA A 488 7.30 -1.65 -22.64
N VAL A 489 7.51 -0.36 -22.38
CA VAL A 489 7.23 0.26 -21.06
C VAL A 489 5.78 0.05 -20.65
N MET A 490 4.82 0.34 -21.53
CA MET A 490 3.39 0.17 -21.22
C MET A 490 3.04 -1.30 -20.97
N LEU A 491 3.59 -2.22 -21.76
CA LEU A 491 3.36 -3.66 -21.60
C LEU A 491 3.93 -4.19 -20.29
N ILE A 492 5.18 -3.84 -19.95
CA ILE A 492 5.83 -4.24 -18.71
C ILE A 492 5.07 -3.65 -17.51
N THR A 493 4.78 -2.35 -17.54
CA THR A 493 4.06 -1.67 -16.45
C THR A 493 2.66 -2.24 -16.28
N GLY A 494 1.94 -2.53 -17.36
CA GLY A 494 0.61 -3.13 -17.33
C GLY A 494 0.61 -4.56 -16.81
N PHE A 495 1.58 -5.39 -17.21
CA PHE A 495 1.75 -6.74 -16.69
C PHE A 495 2.00 -6.72 -15.18
N VAL A 496 2.92 -5.86 -14.72
CA VAL A 496 3.27 -5.73 -13.31
C VAL A 496 2.10 -5.16 -12.48
N ALA A 497 1.40 -4.14 -13.00
CA ALA A 497 0.21 -3.56 -12.35
C ALA A 497 -0.92 -4.60 -12.20
N CYS A 498 -1.13 -5.44 -13.22
CA CYS A 498 -2.11 -6.53 -13.15
C CYS A 498 -1.70 -7.61 -12.13
N PHE A 499 -0.43 -8.03 -12.15
CA PHE A 499 0.06 -9.06 -11.25
C PHE A 499 -0.02 -8.62 -9.78
N THR A 500 0.24 -7.34 -9.51
CA THR A 500 0.19 -6.80 -8.15
C THR A 500 -1.22 -6.69 -7.56
N GLU A 501 -2.28 -6.93 -8.34
CA GLU A 501 -3.63 -7.06 -7.79
C GLU A 501 -3.81 -8.38 -7.01
N PHE A 502 -2.98 -9.38 -7.29
CA PHE A 502 -3.07 -10.72 -6.68
C PHE A 502 -1.93 -11.00 -5.71
N ALA A 503 -0.91 -10.16 -5.67
CA ALA A 503 0.30 -10.35 -4.88
C ALA A 503 0.73 -9.02 -4.23
N SER A 504 1.43 -9.11 -3.10
CA SER A 504 1.95 -7.91 -2.42
C SER A 504 2.85 -7.09 -3.35
N ASN A 505 2.62 -5.77 -3.43
CA ASN A 505 3.42 -4.81 -4.21
C ASN A 505 4.93 -5.02 -4.05
N THR A 506 5.33 -5.28 -2.80
CA THR A 506 6.73 -5.45 -2.42
C THR A 506 7.30 -6.79 -2.89
N ALA A 507 6.51 -7.86 -2.85
CA ALA A 507 6.93 -9.16 -3.38
C ALA A 507 7.00 -9.15 -4.92
N THR A 508 6.00 -8.55 -5.59
CA THR A 508 5.92 -8.44 -7.06
C THR A 508 7.19 -7.79 -7.62
N ILE A 509 7.60 -6.63 -7.08
CA ILE A 509 8.78 -5.94 -7.61
C ILE A 509 10.08 -6.70 -7.35
N ILE A 510 10.21 -7.42 -6.23
CA ILE A 510 11.41 -8.24 -5.95
C ILE A 510 11.59 -9.33 -7.01
N ILE A 511 10.49 -9.97 -7.42
CA ILE A 511 10.49 -11.06 -8.39
C ILE A 511 10.82 -10.56 -9.79
N PHE A 512 10.12 -9.50 -10.24
CA PHE A 512 10.19 -9.09 -11.66
C PHE A 512 11.27 -8.08 -11.97
N LEU A 513 11.68 -7.24 -11.02
CA LEU A 513 12.67 -6.20 -11.27
C LEU A 513 14.04 -6.74 -11.73
N PRO A 514 14.57 -7.86 -11.19
CA PRO A 514 15.77 -8.52 -11.73
C PRO A 514 15.66 -8.90 -13.20
N VAL A 515 14.50 -9.43 -13.60
CA VAL A 515 14.22 -9.86 -14.97
C VAL A 515 14.12 -8.64 -15.91
N ILE A 516 13.48 -7.57 -15.45
CA ILE A 516 13.33 -6.31 -16.18
C ILE A 516 14.69 -5.63 -16.39
N ALA A 517 15.57 -5.67 -15.38
CA ALA A 517 16.92 -5.13 -15.47
C ALA A 517 17.74 -5.84 -16.56
N GLU A 518 17.71 -7.18 -16.60
CA GLU A 518 18.39 -7.94 -17.65
C GLU A 518 17.78 -7.67 -19.03
N LEU A 519 16.46 -7.58 -19.13
CA LEU A 519 15.79 -7.26 -20.38
C LEU A 519 16.32 -5.93 -20.95
N ALA A 520 16.49 -4.91 -20.11
CA ALA A 520 17.04 -3.63 -20.55
C ALA A 520 18.48 -3.77 -21.08
N ILE A 521 19.33 -4.55 -20.41
CA ILE A 521 20.70 -4.84 -20.86
C ILE A 521 20.68 -5.52 -22.24
N ARG A 522 19.78 -6.49 -22.45
CA ARG A 522 19.68 -7.26 -23.70
C ARG A 522 19.19 -6.43 -24.88
N VAL A 523 18.19 -5.58 -24.66
CA VAL A 523 17.67 -4.66 -25.69
C VAL A 523 18.58 -3.44 -25.87
N SER A 524 19.65 -3.31 -25.06
CA SER A 524 20.58 -2.16 -25.08
C SER A 524 19.88 -0.82 -24.85
N VAL A 525 18.88 -0.82 -23.97
CA VAL A 525 18.13 0.38 -23.53
C VAL A 525 18.56 0.73 -22.11
N ASN A 526 18.54 2.02 -21.77
CA ASN A 526 18.84 2.48 -20.42
C ASN A 526 17.96 1.72 -19.38
N PRO A 527 18.56 1.00 -18.41
CA PRO A 527 17.82 0.20 -17.43
C PRO A 527 16.75 0.99 -16.65
N LEU A 528 17.00 2.27 -16.38
CA LEU A 528 16.05 3.14 -15.67
C LEU A 528 14.73 3.30 -16.43
N TYR A 529 14.77 3.21 -17.76
CA TYR A 529 13.62 3.38 -18.63
C TYR A 529 12.57 2.27 -18.43
N PHE A 530 12.97 1.06 -18.04
CA PHE A 530 12.04 -0.03 -17.70
C PHE A 530 11.85 -0.21 -16.18
N MET A 531 12.91 -0.06 -15.41
CA MET A 531 12.88 -0.32 -13.97
C MET A 531 12.03 0.71 -13.20
N ILE A 532 12.09 2.00 -13.55
CA ILE A 532 11.30 3.05 -12.86
C ILE A 532 9.79 2.84 -13.11
N PRO A 533 9.30 2.73 -14.36
CA PRO A 533 7.88 2.48 -14.61
C PRO A 533 7.33 1.22 -13.95
N ALA A 534 8.08 0.11 -14.01
CA ALA A 534 7.66 -1.15 -13.38
C ALA A 534 7.51 -1.01 -11.86
N THR A 535 8.43 -0.28 -11.22
CA THR A 535 8.41 -0.03 -9.77
C THR A 535 7.20 0.80 -9.35
N ILE A 536 6.90 1.87 -10.09
CA ILE A 536 5.75 2.72 -9.81
C ILE A 536 4.45 1.97 -10.11
N GLY A 537 4.40 1.21 -11.21
CA GLY A 537 3.26 0.36 -11.58
C GLY A 537 2.91 -0.69 -10.53
N CYS A 538 3.91 -1.28 -9.84
CA CYS A 538 3.68 -2.16 -8.68
C CYS A 538 2.89 -1.49 -7.55
N SER A 539 2.88 -0.17 -7.46
CA SER A 539 2.14 0.54 -6.41
C SER A 539 0.69 0.84 -6.82
N TYR A 540 0.31 0.58 -8.08
CA TYR A 540 -1.01 0.83 -8.64
C TYR A 540 -1.88 -0.42 -8.60
N ALA A 541 -2.16 -0.87 -7.37
CA ALA A 541 -3.09 -1.95 -7.09
C ALA A 541 -4.41 -1.35 -6.56
N PHE A 542 -5.37 -1.12 -7.46
CA PHE A 542 -6.62 -0.42 -7.18
C PHE A 542 -7.87 -1.31 -7.27
N MET A 543 -7.81 -2.47 -7.93
CA MET A 543 -9.02 -3.24 -8.28
C MET A 543 -9.57 -4.06 -7.11
N LEU A 544 -8.71 -4.77 -6.39
CA LEU A 544 -9.15 -5.73 -5.37
C LEU A 544 -8.94 -5.22 -3.93
N PRO A 545 -9.80 -5.59 -2.97
CA PRO A 545 -9.59 -5.27 -1.56
C PRO A 545 -8.30 -5.89 -1.01
N VAL A 546 -8.02 -7.13 -1.39
CA VAL A 546 -6.89 -7.91 -0.85
C VAL A 546 -5.53 -7.45 -1.38
N SER A 547 -5.51 -6.66 -2.47
CA SER A 547 -4.26 -6.32 -3.15
C SER A 547 -3.38 -5.40 -2.33
N THR A 548 -3.97 -4.51 -1.53
CA THR A 548 -3.22 -3.65 -0.61
C THR A 548 -3.93 -3.49 0.73
N PRO A 549 -3.20 -3.36 1.85
CA PRO A 549 -3.82 -3.10 3.15
C PRO A 549 -4.72 -1.84 3.19
N PRO A 550 -4.36 -0.70 2.56
CA PRO A 550 -5.27 0.44 2.37
C PRO A 550 -6.64 0.06 1.80
N ASN A 551 -6.66 -0.71 0.71
CA ASN A 551 -7.89 -1.16 0.06
C ASN A 551 -8.71 -2.06 1.00
N SER A 552 -8.04 -2.96 1.71
CA SER A 552 -8.68 -3.84 2.70
C SER A 552 -9.28 -3.07 3.87
N ILE A 553 -8.61 -2.03 4.38
CA ILE A 553 -9.13 -1.18 5.47
C ILE A 553 -10.38 -0.43 5.04
N ALA A 554 -10.36 0.18 3.84
CA ALA A 554 -11.53 0.86 3.30
C ALA A 554 -12.69 -0.12 3.05
N PHE A 555 -12.41 -1.33 2.56
CA PHE A 555 -13.41 -2.38 2.35
C PHE A 555 -14.00 -2.92 3.66
N ALA A 556 -13.17 -3.05 4.71
CA ALA A 556 -13.58 -3.50 6.03
C ALA A 556 -14.57 -2.56 6.73
N SER A 557 -14.74 -1.33 6.22
CA SER A 557 -15.85 -0.45 6.65
C SER A 557 -17.24 -1.04 6.39
N GLY A 558 -17.37 -2.04 5.51
CA GLY A 558 -18.64 -2.70 5.19
C GLY A 558 -19.51 -1.96 4.17
N HIS A 559 -19.06 -0.81 3.67
CA HIS A 559 -19.86 0.08 2.81
C HIS A 559 -19.47 0.02 1.33
N LEU A 560 -18.39 -0.68 1.01
CA LEU A 560 -17.88 -0.87 -0.34
C LEU A 560 -18.14 -2.29 -0.84
N MET A 561 -18.55 -2.40 -2.10
CA MET A 561 -18.66 -3.70 -2.78
C MET A 561 -17.44 -3.92 -3.68
N VAL A 562 -17.03 -5.17 -3.88
CA VAL A 562 -15.91 -5.51 -4.76
C VAL A 562 -16.12 -4.99 -6.18
N LYS A 563 -17.36 -5.03 -6.69
CA LYS A 563 -17.72 -4.47 -8.01
C LYS A 563 -17.43 -2.97 -8.14
N ASP A 564 -17.61 -2.21 -7.06
CA ASP A 564 -17.40 -0.76 -7.05
C ASP A 564 -15.89 -0.46 -7.16
N MET A 565 -15.07 -1.24 -6.43
CA MET A 565 -13.62 -1.15 -6.47
C MET A 565 -13.03 -1.62 -7.81
N VAL A 566 -13.47 -2.75 -8.35
CA VAL A 566 -12.97 -3.26 -9.65
C VAL A 566 -13.29 -2.28 -10.78
N LYS A 567 -14.52 -1.75 -10.84
CA LYS A 567 -14.92 -0.78 -11.88
C LYS A 567 -14.11 0.51 -11.79
N THR A 568 -13.92 1.03 -10.58
CA THR A 568 -13.15 2.27 -10.38
C THR A 568 -11.67 2.03 -10.63
N GLY A 569 -11.13 0.95 -10.06
CA GLY A 569 -9.72 0.57 -10.05
C GLY A 569 -9.18 0.17 -11.42
N ALA A 570 -9.95 -0.54 -12.25
CA ALA A 570 -9.50 -0.92 -13.59
C ALA A 570 -9.14 0.31 -14.45
N VAL A 571 -9.98 1.36 -14.38
CA VAL A 571 -9.71 2.62 -15.08
C VAL A 571 -8.56 3.38 -14.42
N MET A 572 -8.47 3.36 -13.09
CA MET A 572 -7.32 3.95 -12.39
C MET A 572 -5.99 3.30 -12.78
N ASN A 573 -5.94 1.98 -12.94
CA ASN A 573 -4.74 1.26 -13.41
C ASN A 573 -4.34 1.72 -14.81
N VAL A 574 -5.31 1.81 -15.75
CA VAL A 574 -5.05 2.30 -17.11
C VAL A 574 -4.54 3.74 -17.08
N LEU A 575 -5.20 4.63 -16.33
CA LEU A 575 -4.78 6.03 -16.18
C LEU A 575 -3.38 6.12 -15.55
N GLY A 576 -3.07 5.28 -14.57
CA GLY A 576 -1.75 5.21 -13.93
C GLY A 576 -0.65 4.77 -14.90
N ILE A 577 -0.89 3.73 -15.70
CA ILE A 577 0.03 3.26 -16.74
C ILE A 577 0.30 4.39 -17.76
N LEU A 578 -0.76 5.09 -18.20
CA LEU A 578 -0.63 6.21 -19.13
C LEU A 578 0.14 7.38 -18.51
N CYS A 579 -0.11 7.73 -17.25
CA CYS A 579 0.61 8.80 -16.54
C CYS A 579 2.09 8.48 -16.37
N VAL A 580 2.42 7.24 -15.99
CA VAL A 580 3.81 6.77 -15.85
C VAL A 580 4.51 6.76 -17.21
N SER A 581 3.83 6.26 -18.25
CA SER A 581 4.35 6.27 -19.62
C SER A 581 4.61 7.70 -20.11
N LEU A 582 3.69 8.63 -19.85
CA LEU A 582 3.87 10.05 -20.15
C LEU A 582 5.09 10.61 -19.41
N ALA A 583 5.22 10.36 -18.10
CA ALA A 583 6.31 10.87 -17.29
C ALA A 583 7.68 10.38 -17.76
N ILE A 584 7.82 9.07 -17.99
CA ILE A 584 9.11 8.51 -18.38
C ILE A 584 9.52 8.95 -19.78
N ASN A 585 8.57 9.11 -20.71
CA ASN A 585 8.83 9.53 -22.09
C ASN A 585 8.98 11.05 -22.28
N THR A 586 8.69 11.86 -21.26
CA THR A 586 8.82 13.33 -21.33
C THR A 586 9.94 13.82 -20.43
N TRP A 587 9.64 14.23 -19.19
CA TRP A 587 10.65 14.75 -18.28
C TRP A 587 11.60 13.67 -17.76
N GLY A 588 11.20 12.40 -17.73
CA GLY A 588 12.08 11.27 -17.40
C GLY A 588 13.26 11.18 -18.37
N VAL A 589 13.01 11.28 -19.67
CA VAL A 589 14.06 11.34 -20.71
C VAL A 589 15.01 12.50 -20.47
N ALA A 590 14.47 13.71 -20.25
CA ALA A 590 15.28 14.91 -20.05
C ALA A 590 16.11 14.88 -18.75
N MET A 591 15.59 14.23 -17.72
CA MET A 591 16.21 14.21 -16.39
C MET A 591 17.29 13.13 -16.25
N PHE A 592 17.08 11.96 -16.85
CA PHE A 592 17.98 10.80 -16.71
C PHE A 592 18.74 10.45 -17.99
N ASN A 593 18.60 11.23 -19.07
CA ASN A 593 19.16 10.96 -20.40
C ASN A 593 18.85 9.52 -20.86
N LEU A 594 17.55 9.18 -20.89
CA LEU A 594 17.08 7.81 -21.15
C LEU A 594 17.17 7.39 -22.64
N THR A 595 17.50 8.31 -23.55
CA THR A 595 17.64 8.06 -24.99
C THR A 595 18.91 7.29 -25.34
N ASP A 596 19.98 7.52 -24.56
CA ASP A 596 21.26 6.88 -24.79
C ASP A 596 21.45 5.72 -23.82
N ASN A 597 22.14 4.67 -24.26
CA ASN A 597 22.55 3.59 -23.38
C ASN A 597 23.87 3.98 -22.69
N PRO A 598 23.84 4.32 -21.39
CA PRO A 598 25.00 4.92 -20.75
C PRO A 598 26.11 3.89 -20.47
N ASP A 599 27.35 4.36 -20.41
CA ASP A 599 28.53 3.50 -20.19
C ASP A 599 28.46 2.70 -18.88
N TRP A 600 27.78 3.23 -17.85
CA TRP A 600 27.59 2.53 -16.58
C TRP A 600 26.63 1.33 -16.69
N ALA A 601 25.75 1.32 -17.69
CA ALA A 601 24.83 0.22 -17.97
C ALA A 601 25.45 -0.86 -18.87
N GLN A 602 26.56 -0.54 -19.54
CA GLN A 602 27.33 -1.52 -20.28
C GLN A 602 28.13 -2.38 -19.29
N THR A 603 27.58 -3.53 -18.90
CA THR A 603 28.35 -4.57 -18.23
C THR A 603 29.57 -4.89 -19.10
N ASN A 604 30.76 -4.54 -18.63
CA ASN A 604 32.03 -4.80 -19.30
C ASN A 604 32.06 -6.23 -19.84
N LYS A 605 31.89 -6.38 -21.15
CA LYS A 605 32.09 -7.65 -21.90
C LYS A 605 33.46 -8.27 -21.59
N THR A 606 34.40 -7.48 -21.06
CA THR A 606 35.75 -7.86 -20.69
C THR A 606 35.83 -8.80 -19.48
N THR A 607 34.92 -8.69 -18.49
CA THR A 607 35.03 -9.50 -17.26
C THR A 607 34.59 -10.95 -17.48
N GLN A 608 33.61 -11.20 -18.34
CA GLN A 608 33.20 -12.56 -18.74
C GLN A 608 34.21 -13.25 -19.65
N VAL A 609 34.95 -12.51 -20.48
CA VAL A 609 36.01 -13.07 -21.33
C VAL A 609 37.24 -13.43 -20.50
N LEU A 610 37.64 -12.57 -19.54
CA LEU A 610 38.78 -12.83 -18.64
C LEU A 610 38.53 -14.00 -17.68
N THR A 611 37.30 -14.16 -17.14
CA THR A 611 36.98 -15.34 -16.32
C THR A 611 36.90 -16.63 -17.15
N ARG A 612 36.43 -16.58 -18.40
CA ARG A 612 36.46 -17.75 -19.31
C ARG A 612 37.86 -18.11 -19.80
N THR A 613 38.78 -17.15 -19.91
CA THR A 613 40.18 -17.44 -20.28
C THR A 613 41.00 -17.90 -19.07
N GLN A 614 40.82 -17.31 -17.89
CA GLN A 614 41.49 -17.80 -16.66
C GLN A 614 40.99 -19.18 -16.21
N ALA A 615 39.71 -19.49 -16.42
CA ALA A 615 39.18 -20.84 -16.16
C ALA A 615 39.62 -21.88 -17.21
N ARG A 616 40.14 -21.46 -18.37
CA ARG A 616 40.72 -22.38 -19.39
C ARG A 616 42.22 -22.57 -19.24
N THR A 617 42.92 -21.72 -18.49
CA THR A 617 44.36 -21.85 -18.21
C THR A 617 44.66 -22.54 -16.87
N GLN A 618 43.64 -23.00 -16.15
CA GLN A 618 43.77 -23.79 -14.91
C GLN A 618 43.21 -25.22 -15.02
N TRP A 619 43.11 -25.77 -16.23
CA TRP A 619 42.91 -27.22 -16.45
C TRP A 619 44.00 -27.78 -17.34
#